data_AF-K2C1R3-F1
#
_entry.id   AF-K2C1R3-F1
#
_cell.length_a   1.000
_cell.length_b   1.000
_cell.length_c   1.000
_cell.angle_alpha   90.00
_cell.angle_beta   90.00
_cell.angle_gamma   90.00
#
_symmetry.space_group_name_H-M   'P 1'
#
loop_
_entity.id
_entity.type
_entity.pdbx_description
1 polymer ?
#
loop_
_entity_poly.entity_id
_entity_poly.type
_entity_poly.pdbx_seq_one_letter_code
_entity_poly.pdbx_strand_id
1 'polypeptide(L)'
;PALRKVYDQMADPKWVISMGSCANGGGYYHYAYSVVRGCDRIVPVDIYVPGCPPTAEALVYGVIQLQNKIKNKNVFKRPSFLSSEGKNYG
;
A
#
# COMPACT_ATOMS: atom_id res chain seq x y z
N PRO A 1 6.07 0.55 14.57
CA PRO A 1 5.78 2.01 14.52
C PRO A 1 6.47 2.76 13.35
N ALA A 2 7.72 2.43 13.00
CA ALA A 2 8.43 3.09 11.90
C ALA A 2 7.69 2.99 10.56
N LEU A 3 7.17 1.80 10.22
CA LEU A 3 6.41 1.56 8.98
C LEU A 3 5.20 2.49 8.83
N ARG A 4 4.43 2.67 9.93
CA ARG A 4 3.25 3.54 9.91
C ARG A 4 3.62 5.00 9.67
N LYS A 5 4.71 5.48 10.30
CA LYS A 5 5.21 6.84 10.12
C LYS A 5 5.59 7.11 8.66
N VAL A 6 6.28 6.16 8.01
CA VAL A 6 6.64 6.26 6.58
C VAL A 6 5.38 6.33 5.71
N TYR A 7 4.38 5.48 5.99
CA TYR A 7 3.12 5.50 5.27
C TYR A 7 2.34 6.81 5.42
N ASP A 8 2.36 7.40 6.62
CA ASP A 8 1.70 8.69 6.88
C ASP A 8 2.44 9.88 6.25
N GLN A 9 3.77 9.77 6.05
CA GLN A 9 4.59 10.78 5.36
C GLN A 9 4.42 10.79 3.83
N MET A 10 3.78 9.77 3.23
CA MET A 10 3.52 9.71 1.79
C MET A 10 2.27 10.51 1.41
N ALA A 11 2.37 11.29 0.32
CA ALA A 11 1.26 12.05 -0.26
C ALA A 11 0.17 11.14 -0.87
N ASP A 12 -1.07 11.61 -0.86
CA ASP A 12 -2.21 10.94 -1.54
C ASP A 12 -2.20 11.29 -3.04
N PRO A 13 -2.49 10.34 -3.96
CA PRO A 13 -2.90 8.94 -3.78
C PRO A 13 -1.75 7.98 -3.50
N LYS A 14 -1.92 7.10 -2.50
CA LYS A 14 -0.94 6.06 -2.14
C LYS A 14 -1.54 4.65 -2.19
N TRP A 15 -0.69 3.69 -2.56
CA TRP A 15 -1.04 2.27 -2.66
C TRP A 15 0.01 1.40 -1.99
N VAL A 16 -0.42 0.29 -1.40
CA VAL A 16 0.47 -0.64 -0.70
C VAL A 16 0.40 -2.02 -1.32
N ILE A 17 1.55 -2.54 -1.74
CA ILE A 17 1.69 -3.92 -2.20
C ILE A 17 2.35 -4.73 -1.08
N SER A 18 1.69 -5.79 -0.64
CA SER A 18 2.28 -6.74 0.31
C SER A 18 2.94 -7.88 -0.45
N MET A 19 4.26 -8.00 -0.32
CA MET A 19 5.09 -8.96 -1.06
C MET A 19 5.52 -10.12 -0.16
N GLY A 20 5.04 -11.32 -0.49
CA GLY A 20 5.46 -12.56 0.14
C GLY A 20 4.68 -12.97 1.38
N SER A 21 4.82 -14.24 1.77
CA SER A 21 4.04 -14.87 2.84
C SER A 21 4.24 -14.19 4.21
N CYS A 22 5.46 -13.73 4.50
CA CYS A 22 5.80 -13.02 5.73
C CYS A 22 5.05 -11.68 5.83
N ALA A 23 5.01 -10.88 4.76
CA ALA A 23 4.32 -9.59 4.77
C ALA A 23 2.80 -9.76 4.78
N ASN A 24 2.26 -10.79 4.12
CA ASN A 24 0.82 -11.02 4.03
C ASN A 24 0.21 -11.45 5.37
N GLY A 25 0.89 -12.33 6.12
CA GLY A 25 0.31 -12.92 7.33
C GLY A 25 1.31 -13.47 8.34
N GLY A 26 2.59 -13.08 8.27
CA GLY A 26 3.65 -13.60 9.14
C GLY A 26 4.35 -14.85 8.63
N GLY A 27 3.79 -15.52 7.61
CA GLY A 27 4.43 -16.60 6.85
C GLY A 27 5.12 -17.64 7.74
N TYR A 28 6.38 -17.94 7.42
CA TYR A 28 7.22 -18.90 8.15
C TYR A 28 7.39 -18.55 9.63
N TYR A 29 7.38 -17.26 9.99
CA TYR A 29 7.62 -16.78 11.34
C TYR A 29 6.35 -16.52 12.14
N HIS A 30 5.16 -16.92 11.67
CA HIS A 30 3.88 -16.56 12.27
C HIS A 30 3.76 -16.81 13.80
N TYR A 31 4.48 -17.82 14.31
CA TYR A 31 4.51 -18.19 15.73
C TYR A 31 5.62 -17.52 16.55
N ALA A 32 6.50 -16.74 15.92
CA ALA A 32 7.55 -16.01 16.63
C ALA A 32 6.96 -14.82 17.40
N TYR A 33 7.48 -14.57 18.60
CA TYR A 33 7.02 -13.51 19.50
C TYR A 33 7.30 -12.10 18.96
N SER A 34 8.30 -11.95 18.10
CA SER A 34 8.76 -10.65 17.58
C SER A 34 8.12 -10.23 16.26
N VAL A 35 7.23 -11.04 15.66
CA VAL A 35 6.69 -10.72 14.33
C VAL A 35 5.23 -10.28 14.38
N VAL A 36 4.92 -9.27 13.57
CA VAL A 36 3.55 -8.86 13.33
C VAL A 36 2.94 -9.83 12.30
N ARG A 37 1.78 -10.39 12.62
CA ARG A 37 1.04 -11.33 11.79
C ARG A 37 0.34 -10.61 10.62
N GLY A 38 1.15 -10.09 9.70
CA GLY A 38 0.71 -9.39 8.50
C GLY A 38 0.83 -7.86 8.57
N CYS A 39 1.16 -7.26 7.43
CA CYS A 39 1.28 -5.81 7.24
C CYS A 39 -0.07 -5.09 7.35
N ASP A 40 -1.17 -5.80 7.08
CA ASP A 40 -2.55 -5.30 7.09
C ASP A 40 -2.97 -4.70 8.45
N ARG A 41 -2.35 -5.16 9.54
CA ARG A 41 -2.59 -4.60 10.89
C ARG A 41 -2.02 -3.19 11.09
N ILE A 42 -1.09 -2.76 10.23
CA ILE A 42 -0.37 -1.48 10.39
C ILE A 42 -0.79 -0.50 9.28
N VAL A 43 -0.85 -0.98 8.03
CA VAL A 43 -1.18 -0.20 6.84
C VAL A 43 -2.19 -0.95 5.98
N PRO A 44 -3.14 -0.26 5.34
CA PRO A 44 -4.10 -0.93 4.46
C PRO A 44 -3.39 -1.44 3.21
N VAL A 45 -3.49 -2.74 2.93
CA VAL A 45 -2.88 -3.37 1.77
C VAL A 45 -3.84 -3.38 0.58
N ASP A 46 -3.37 -2.97 -0.61
CA ASP A 46 -4.17 -2.94 -1.82
C ASP A 46 -4.12 -4.25 -2.62
N ILE A 47 -2.94 -4.87 -2.69
CA ILE A 47 -2.64 -6.06 -3.48
C ILE A 47 -1.69 -6.95 -2.68
N TYR A 48 -1.96 -8.25 -2.73
CA TYR A 48 -1.15 -9.28 -2.09
C TYR A 48 -0.44 -10.11 -3.17
N VAL A 49 0.89 -10.16 -3.10
CA VAL A 49 1.71 -11.00 -3.97
C VAL A 49 2.13 -12.24 -3.17
N PRO A 50 1.63 -13.45 -3.50
CA PRO A 50 2.04 -14.67 -2.82
C PRO A 50 3.45 -15.11 -3.23
N GLY A 51 4.22 -15.66 -2.27
CA GLY A 51 5.54 -16.23 -2.54
C GLY A 51 6.48 -16.23 -1.31
N CYS A 52 7.56 -17.01 -1.37
CA CYS A 52 8.56 -17.07 -0.29
C CYS A 52 9.95 -17.54 -0.81
N PRO A 53 10.69 -16.72 -1.58
CA PRO A 53 10.32 -15.40 -2.11
C PRO A 53 9.42 -15.52 -3.37
N PRO A 54 8.60 -14.51 -3.70
CA PRO A 54 7.82 -14.52 -4.93
C PRO A 54 8.74 -14.46 -6.16
N THR A 55 8.34 -15.12 -7.24
CA THR A 55 9.05 -15.05 -8.51
C THR A 55 8.99 -13.64 -9.09
N ALA A 56 9.98 -13.28 -9.92
CA ALA A 56 10.01 -11.98 -10.58
C ALA A 56 8.72 -11.72 -11.38
N GLU A 57 8.21 -12.75 -12.06
CA GLU A 57 6.97 -12.71 -12.82
C GLU A 57 5.75 -12.42 -11.93
N ALA A 58 5.65 -13.07 -10.76
CA ALA A 58 4.55 -12.83 -9.82
C ALA A 58 4.55 -11.40 -9.28
N LEU A 59 5.73 -10.83 -9.05
CA LEU A 59 5.86 -9.42 -8.64
C LEU A 59 5.42 -8.47 -9.76
N VAL A 60 5.90 -8.70 -10.99
CA VAL A 60 5.51 -7.89 -12.16
C VAL A 60 4.00 -7.98 -12.39
N TYR A 61 3.42 -9.17 -12.25
CA TYR A 61 1.98 -9.36 -12.33
C TYR A 61 1.22 -8.57 -11.25
N GLY A 62 1.72 -8.54 -10.01
CA GLY A 62 1.16 -7.70 -8.94
C GLY A 62 1.20 -6.20 -9.27
N VAL A 63 2.28 -5.73 -9.91
CA VAL A 63 2.38 -4.33 -10.37
C VAL A 63 1.41 -4.04 -11.52
N ILE A 64 1.23 -4.96 -12.47
CA ILE A 64 0.26 -4.82 -13.57
C ILE A 64 -1.17 -4.78 -13.01
N GLN A 65 -1.50 -5.63 -12.03
CA GLN A 65 -2.79 -5.58 -11.33
C GLN A 65 -3.00 -4.23 -10.64
N LEU A 66 -1.94 -3.66 -10.04
CA LEU A 66 -2.02 -2.32 -9.43
C LEU A 66 -2.31 -1.25 -10.48
N GLN A 67 -1.60 -1.29 -11.60
CA GLN A 67 -1.82 -0.36 -12.72
C GLN A 67 -3.26 -0.45 -13.22
N ASN A 68 -3.82 -1.66 -13.35
CA ASN A 68 -5.23 -1.84 -13.75
C ASN A 68 -6.20 -1.31 -12.69
N LYS A 69 -5.91 -1.52 -11.39
CA LYS A 69 -6.70 -0.97 -10.29
C LYS A 69 -6.70 0.57 -10.30
N ILE A 70 -5.57 1.19 -10.61
CA ILE A 70 -5.42 2.65 -10.73
C ILE A 70 -6.17 3.16 -11.95
N LYS A 71 -6.03 2.51 -13.12
CA LYS A 71 -6.76 2.87 -14.35
C LYS A 71 -8.27 2.78 -14.18
N ASN A 72 -8.76 1.75 -13.47
CA ASN A 72 -10.20 1.55 -13.23
C ASN A 72 -10.77 2.47 -12.14
N LYS A 73 -9.94 2.97 -11.21
CA LYS A 73 -10.31 4.07 -10.32
C LYS A 73 -10.28 5.37 -11.15
N ASN A 74 -11.37 5.61 -11.88
CA ASN A 74 -11.62 6.84 -12.63
C ASN A 74 -11.07 8.06 -11.88
N VAL A 75 -10.10 8.71 -12.51
CA VAL A 75 -9.47 9.96 -12.10
C VAL A 75 -10.49 11.10 -12.22
N PHE A 76 -11.52 11.08 -11.37
CA PHE A 76 -12.43 12.22 -11.16
C PHE A 76 -12.40 12.65 -9.69
N LYS A 77 -11.18 12.80 -9.16
CA LYS A 77 -10.87 13.65 -8.02
C LYS A 77 -9.50 14.29 -8.24
N ARG A 78 -9.49 15.38 -9.01
CA ARG A 78 -8.69 16.57 -8.67
C ARG A 78 -9.66 17.74 -8.69
N PRO A 79 -9.68 18.61 -7.67
CA PRO A 79 -8.46 19.17 -7.09
C PRO A 79 -8.48 19.31 -5.55
N SER A 80 -7.45 18.83 -4.85
CA SER A 80 -7.14 19.29 -3.49
C SER A 80 -6.26 20.55 -3.46
N PHE A 81 -5.70 20.96 -4.61
CA PHE A 81 -4.95 22.23 -4.77
C PHE A 81 -5.85 23.46 -5.03
N LEU A 82 -7.17 23.29 -5.21
CA LEU A 82 -8.13 24.40 -5.37
C LEU A 82 -9.02 24.62 -4.12
N SER A 83 -8.63 24.08 -2.96
CA SER A 83 -9.27 24.40 -1.67
C SER A 83 -8.48 25.45 -0.87
N SER A 84 -7.28 25.83 -1.32
CA SER A 84 -6.46 26.87 -0.67
C SER A 84 -6.63 28.28 -1.25
N GLU A 85 -7.34 28.47 -2.36
CA GLU A 85 -7.72 29.81 -2.88
C GLU A 85 -9.10 30.27 -2.37
N GLY A 86 -9.42 29.97 -1.11
CA GLY A 86 -10.73 30.26 -0.51
C GLY A 86 -10.71 30.73 0.94
N LYS A 87 -9.56 31.16 1.47
CA LYS A 87 -9.49 31.80 2.81
C LYS A 87 -8.68 33.09 2.75
N ASN A 88 -9.41 34.20 2.60
CA ASN A 88 -9.14 35.52 3.15
C ASN A 88 -7.78 36.18 2.82
N TYR A 89 -7.76 36.96 1.73
CA TYR A 89 -7.29 38.34 1.82
C TYR A 89 -8.54 39.23 1.80
N GLY A 90 -8.79 39.86 2.94
CA GLY A 90 -9.97 40.68 3.27
C GLY A 90 -10.00 40.87 4.78
#